data_AF-A0A4Y2KSQ9-F1
#
_entry.id   AF-A0A4Y2KSQ9-F1
#
_cell.length_a   1.000
_cell.length_b   1.000
_cell.length_c   1.000
_cell.angle_alpha   90.00
_cell.angle_beta   90.00
_cell.angle_gamma   90.00
#
_symmetry.space_group_name_H-M   'P 1'
#
loop_
_entity.id
_entity.type
_entity.pdbx_description
1 polymer ?
#
loop_
_entity_poly.entity_id
_entity_poly.type
_entity_poly.pdbx_seq_one_letter_code
_entity_poly.pdbx_strand_id
1 'polypeptide(L)'
;MDAKIAASKSVPAHQTYIDPTIRQLNNERNHARKMYQRTRNPEFNRLAGKLNKKIIKLNEKIENNSLTNKLINVTTEDGTLWDFVRPFKKKFKTFRP
;
A
#
# COMPACT_ATOMS: atom_id res chain seq x y z
N MET A 1 -44.68 -11.61 -10.20
CA MET A 1 -43.49 -11.63 -9.31
C MET A 1 -42.38 -10.90 -10.03
N ASP A 2 -42.33 -9.58 -9.92
CA ASP A 2 -41.37 -8.76 -10.66
C ASP A 2 -39.99 -8.82 -10.00
N ALA A 3 -39.01 -9.33 -10.75
CA ALA A 3 -37.63 -9.39 -10.31
C ALA A 3 -37.07 -7.96 -10.20
N LYS A 4 -36.72 -7.53 -8.98
CA LYS A 4 -36.01 -6.27 -8.76
C LYS A 4 -34.61 -6.39 -9.37
N ILE A 5 -34.38 -5.72 -10.48
CA ILE A 5 -33.06 -5.61 -11.11
C ILE A 5 -32.17 -4.80 -10.16
N ALA A 6 -31.28 -5.48 -9.42
CA ALA A 6 -30.29 -4.82 -8.58
C ALA A 6 -29.17 -4.28 -9.48
N ALA A 7 -29.13 -2.96 -9.69
CA ALA A 7 -28.03 -2.30 -10.36
C ALA A 7 -26.74 -2.41 -9.51
N SER A 8 -25.59 -2.59 -10.17
CA SER A 8 -24.29 -2.64 -9.51
C SER A 8 -23.95 -1.28 -8.86
N LYS A 9 -23.31 -1.29 -7.69
CA LYS A 9 -22.83 -0.08 -7.03
C LYS A 9 -21.87 0.71 -7.94
N SER A 10 -21.94 2.03 -7.91
CA SER A 10 -21.04 2.90 -8.67
C SER A 10 -19.58 2.68 -8.24
N VAL A 11 -18.67 2.64 -9.22
CA VAL A 11 -17.24 2.52 -8.96
C VAL A 11 -16.73 3.86 -8.41
N PRO A 12 -16.03 3.90 -7.26
CA PRO A 12 -15.50 5.15 -6.72
C PRO A 12 -14.51 5.79 -7.69
N ALA A 13 -14.65 7.10 -7.93
CA ALA A 13 -13.85 7.86 -8.90
C ALA A 13 -12.36 7.99 -8.53
N HIS A 14 -11.97 7.70 -7.27
CA HIS A 14 -10.59 7.81 -6.79
C HIS A 14 -9.99 6.40 -6.59
N GLN A 15 -9.73 5.66 -7.66
CA GLN A 15 -8.94 4.44 -7.51
C GLN A 15 -7.47 4.83 -7.27
N THR A 16 -6.99 4.63 -6.04
CA THR A 16 -5.56 4.65 -5.76
C THR A 16 -4.90 3.59 -6.62
N TYR A 17 -3.93 3.98 -7.44
CA TYR A 17 -3.17 3.03 -8.25
C TYR A 17 -2.49 2.02 -7.32
N ILE A 18 -2.87 0.75 -7.44
CA ILE A 18 -2.22 -0.36 -6.75
C ILE A 18 -1.44 -1.14 -7.81
N ASP A 19 -0.16 -1.34 -7.55
CA ASP A 19 0.70 -2.18 -8.37
C ASP A 19 0.01 -3.54 -8.64
N PRO A 20 -0.13 -3.97 -9.91
CA PRO A 20 -0.88 -5.17 -10.26
C PRO A 20 -0.32 -6.42 -9.57
N THR A 21 0.99 -6.46 -9.32
CA THR A 21 1.69 -7.55 -8.62
C THR A 21 1.28 -7.59 -7.15
N ILE A 22 1.20 -6.44 -6.48
CA ILE A 22 0.75 -6.35 -5.09
C ILE A 22 -0.72 -6.79 -4.99
N ARG A 23 -1.57 -6.41 -5.95
CA ARG A 23 -2.96 -6.85 -6.00
C ARG A 23 -3.06 -8.37 -6.11
N GLN A 24 -2.28 -8.99 -6.99
CA GLN A 24 -2.24 -10.45 -7.13
C GLN A 24 -1.79 -11.13 -5.84
N LEU A 25 -0.68 -10.70 -5.24
CA LEU A 25 -0.15 -11.28 -4.00
C LEU A 25 -1.14 -11.14 -2.83
N ASN A 26 -1.87 -10.03 -2.76
CA ASN A 26 -2.94 -9.84 -1.77
C ASN A 26 -4.07 -10.85 -1.97
N ASN A 27 -4.49 -11.10 -3.22
CA ASN A 27 -5.53 -12.08 -3.53
C ASN A 27 -5.10 -13.49 -3.14
N GLU A 28 -3.88 -13.90 -3.48
CA GLU A 28 -3.31 -15.21 -3.12
C GLU A 28 -3.20 -15.37 -1.60
N ARG A 29 -2.72 -14.34 -0.90
CA ARG A 29 -2.63 -14.34 0.58
C ARG A 29 -4.01 -14.48 1.21
N ASN A 30 -5.00 -13.75 0.69
CA ASN A 30 -6.38 -13.81 1.19
C ASN A 30 -6.99 -15.18 0.93
N HIS A 31 -6.72 -15.78 -0.22
CA HIS A 31 -7.12 -17.15 -0.52
C HIS A 31 -6.50 -18.15 0.46
N ALA A 32 -5.18 -18.08 0.70
CA ALA A 32 -4.48 -18.93 1.66
C ALA A 32 -5.06 -18.78 3.09
N ARG A 33 -5.39 -17.56 3.53
CA ARG A 33 -6.05 -17.32 4.83
C ARG A 33 -7.42 -18.00 4.89
N LYS A 34 -8.24 -17.89 3.84
CA LYS A 34 -9.55 -18.57 3.77
C LYS A 34 -9.38 -20.08 3.82
N MET A 35 -8.39 -20.63 3.12
CA MET A 35 -8.10 -22.06 3.14
C MET A 35 -7.62 -22.54 4.51
N TYR A 36 -6.77 -21.78 5.19
CA TYR A 36 -6.36 -22.07 6.57
C TYR A 36 -7.55 -22.07 7.54
N GLN A 37 -8.45 -21.08 7.44
CA GLN A 37 -9.64 -21.02 8.29
C GLN A 37 -10.55 -22.25 8.12
N ARG A 38 -10.71 -22.71 6.87
CA ARG A 38 -11.55 -23.87 6.53
C ARG A 38 -10.93 -25.20 6.93
N THR A 39 -9.65 -25.39 6.62
CA THR A 39 -8.97 -26.70 6.73
C THR A 39 -8.14 -26.86 7.99
N ARG A 40 -7.81 -25.73 8.66
CA ARG A 40 -6.81 -25.64 9.73
C ARG A 40 -5.44 -26.22 9.35
N ASN A 41 -5.17 -26.39 8.06
CA ASN A 41 -3.89 -26.91 7.58
C ASN A 41 -2.78 -25.86 7.72
N PRO A 42 -1.72 -26.12 8.50
CA PRO A 42 -0.65 -25.16 8.79
C PRO A 42 0.11 -24.69 7.54
N GLU A 43 0.15 -25.48 6.46
CA GLU A 43 0.84 -25.09 5.23
C GLU A 43 0.23 -23.83 4.59
N PHE A 44 -1.09 -23.65 4.68
CA PHE A 44 -1.74 -22.43 4.20
C PHE A 44 -1.38 -21.21 5.05
N ASN A 45 -1.18 -21.39 6.36
CA ASN A 45 -0.74 -20.30 7.23
C ASN A 45 0.71 -19.89 6.90
N ARG A 46 1.59 -20.87 6.67
CA ARG A 46 2.98 -20.64 6.23
C ARG A 46 3.01 -19.92 4.89
N LEU A 47 2.17 -20.34 3.94
CA LEU A 47 2.03 -19.68 2.63
C LEU A 47 1.57 -18.22 2.78
N ALA A 48 0.53 -17.96 3.57
CA ALA A 48 0.06 -16.60 3.82
C ALA A 48 1.16 -15.71 4.43
N GLY A 49 1.96 -16.24 5.36
CA GLY A 49 3.12 -15.55 5.92
C GLY A 49 4.21 -15.24 4.88
N LYS A 50 4.55 -16.21 4.02
CA LYS A 50 5.52 -16.01 2.91
C LYS A 50 5.04 -14.92 1.94
N LEU A 51 3.76 -14.95 1.55
CA LEU A 51 3.18 -13.94 0.67
C LEU A 51 3.17 -12.55 1.32
N ASN A 52 2.89 -12.46 2.63
CA ASN A 52 2.94 -11.20 3.36
C ASN A 52 4.34 -10.57 3.36
N LYS A 53 5.39 -11.37 3.56
CA LYS A 53 6.78 -10.88 3.48
C LYS A 53 7.13 -10.36 2.08
N LYS A 54 6.67 -11.04 1.02
CA LYS A 54 6.85 -10.57 -0.37
C LYS A 54 6.16 -9.23 -0.61
N ILE A 55 4.94 -9.05 -0.11
CA ILE A 55 4.19 -7.78 -0.22
C ILE A 55 4.96 -6.64 0.47
N ILE A 56 5.42 -6.85 1.71
CA ILE A 56 6.18 -5.84 2.46
C ILE A 56 7.43 -5.43 1.68
N LYS A 57 8.23 -6.40 1.21
CA LYS A 57 9.45 -6.13 0.45
C LYS A 57 9.20 -5.37 -0.86
N LEU A 58 8.09 -5.66 -1.55
CA LEU A 58 7.70 -4.93 -2.76
C LEU A 58 7.26 -3.51 -2.44
N ASN A 59 6.48 -3.30 -1.38
CA ASN A 59 6.12 -1.96 -0.93
C ASN A 59 7.36 -1.13 -0.59
N GLU A 60 8.28 -1.69 0.21
CA GLU A 60 9.55 -1.03 0.54
C GLU A 60 10.34 -0.65 -0.72
N LYS A 61 10.40 -1.54 -1.72
CA LYS A 61 11.06 -1.25 -3.00
C LYS A 61 10.38 -0.10 -3.75
N ILE A 62 9.05 -0.07 -3.79
CA ILE A 62 8.28 1.00 -4.46
C ILE A 62 8.49 2.34 -3.74
N GLU A 63 8.42 2.34 -2.41
CA GLU A 63 8.66 3.53 -1.59
C GLU A 63 10.08 4.06 -1.77
N ASN A 64 11.09 3.18 -1.73
CA ASN A 64 12.49 3.54 -1.95
C ASN A 64 12.70 4.10 -3.37
N ASN A 65 12.13 3.47 -4.40
CA ASN A 65 12.21 3.99 -5.76
C ASN A 65 11.54 5.36 -5.90
N SER A 66 10.37 5.55 -5.27
CA SER A 66 9.68 6.83 -5.25
C SER A 66 10.53 7.90 -4.55
N LEU A 67 11.17 7.56 -3.44
CA LEU A 67 12.06 8.45 -2.70
C LEU A 67 13.30 8.81 -3.53
N THR A 68 13.96 7.84 -4.16
CA THR A 68 15.11 8.06 -5.04
C THR A 68 14.75 8.95 -6.21
N ASN A 69 13.62 8.71 -6.88
CA ASN A 69 13.16 9.54 -7.99
C ASN A 69 12.87 10.98 -7.53
N LYS A 70 12.26 11.16 -6.36
CA LYS A 70 12.08 12.50 -5.78
C LYS A 70 13.43 13.17 -5.54
N LEU A 71 14.40 12.47 -4.97
CA LEU A 71 15.72 13.01 -4.68
C LEU A 71 16.49 13.42 -5.94
N ILE A 72 16.44 12.60 -7.00
CA ILE A 72 17.06 12.91 -8.30
C ILE A 72 16.46 14.18 -8.92
N ASN A 73 15.15 14.38 -8.75
CA ASN A 73 14.42 15.49 -9.34
C ASN A 73 14.39 16.76 -8.45
N VAL A 74 14.95 16.71 -7.24
CA VAL A 74 15.02 17.88 -6.36
C VAL A 74 16.08 18.85 -6.88
N THR A 75 15.68 20.09 -7.09
CA THR A 75 16.57 21.19 -7.50
C THR A 75 16.54 22.32 -6.48
N THR A 76 17.56 23.17 -6.51
CA THR A 76 17.70 24.33 -5.63
C THR A 76 16.97 25.58 -6.14
N GLU A 77 16.61 25.61 -7.42
CA GLU A 77 16.13 26.81 -8.11
C GLU A 77 14.60 26.95 -8.04
N ASP A 78 13.87 25.82 -8.15
CA ASP A 78 12.40 25.78 -8.24
C ASP A 78 11.69 25.66 -6.88
N GLY A 79 12.45 25.63 -5.78
CA GLY A 79 11.93 25.48 -4.42
C GLY A 79 11.55 24.05 -4.02
N THR A 80 11.73 23.05 -4.90
CA THR A 80 11.43 21.63 -4.61
C THR A 80 12.28 21.07 -3.46
N LEU A 81 13.52 21.56 -3.31
CA LEU A 81 14.36 21.23 -2.15
C LEU A 81 13.67 21.59 -0.83
N TRP A 82 13.07 22.79 -0.74
CA TRP A 82 12.39 23.23 0.47
C TRP A 82 11.17 22.39 0.81
N ASP A 83 10.41 21.97 -0.20
CA ASP A 83 9.27 21.06 -0.04
C ASP A 83 9.71 19.67 0.40
N PHE A 84 10.83 19.18 -0.13
CA PHE A 84 11.41 17.89 0.26
C PHE A 84 11.89 17.88 1.72
N VAL A 85 12.57 18.93 2.18
CA VAL A 85 13.13 18.97 3.55
C VAL A 85 12.09 19.32 4.63
N ARG A 86 10.99 19.97 4.25
CA ARG A 86 9.95 20.46 5.17
C ARG A 86 9.44 19.40 6.17
N PRO A 87 9.15 18.15 5.78
CA PRO A 87 8.69 17.11 6.72
C PRO A 87 9.75 16.68 7.74
N PHE A 88 11.04 16.80 7.41
CA PHE A 88 12.15 16.44 8.30
C PHE A 88 12.44 17.51 9.35
N LYS A 89 11.88 18.71 9.20
CA LYS A 89 12.03 19.78 10.18
C LYS A 89 11.36 19.37 11.50
N LYS A 90 12.17 19.20 12.55
CA LYS A 90 11.69 18.91 13.91
C LYS A 90 10.66 19.95 14.31
N LYS A 91 9.47 19.50 14.73
CA LYS A 91 8.48 20.41 15.35
C LYS A 91 9.08 20.90 16.66
N PHE A 92 9.29 22.22 16.78
CA PHE A 92 9.65 22.81 18.06
C PHE A 92 8.50 22.54 19.03
N LYS A 93 8.77 21.82 20.12
CA LYS A 93 7.81 21.73 21.21
C LYS A 93 7.76 23.11 21.84
N THR A 94 6.61 23.77 21.77
CA THR A 94 6.35 24.95 22.59
C THR A 94 6.30 24.48 24.04
N PHE A 95 7.33 24.81 24.82
CA PHE A 95 7.23 24.72 26.27
C PHE A 95 6.17 25.75 26.68
N ARG A 96 5.03 25.28 27.19
CA ARG A 96 4.10 26.17 27.89
C ARG A 96 4.71 26.41 29.29
N PRO A 97 4.82 27.68 29.72
CA PRO A 97 5.33 28.00 31.05
C PRO A 97 4.43 27.44 32.15
#